data_AF-A0A7J8HDN4-F1
#
_entry.id   AF-A0A7J8HDN4-F1
#
_cell.length_a   1.000
_cell.length_b   1.000
_cell.length_c   1.000
_cell.angle_alpha   90.00
_cell.angle_beta   90.00
_cell.angle_gamma   90.00
#
_symmetry.space_group_name_H-M   'P 1'
#
loop_
_entity.id
_entity.type
_entity.pdbx_description
1 polymer ?
#
loop_
_entity_poly.entity_id
_entity_poly.type
_entity_poly.pdbx_seq_one_letter_code
_entity_poly.pdbx_strand_id
1 'polypeptide(L)'
;MGLGYEDIDKIAPHIVYCSITGYGQTGPLSQRAGYDAVASAISGLMNITGPEDGDPVRPGVAMTDLATGLYAYGAIMAGLIQRYKTGKGLFIDCNLLSSQVPIQITF
;
A
#
# COMPACT_ATOMS: atom_id res chain seq x y z
N MET A 1 4.33 -4.79 20.16
CA MET A 1 3.96 -3.59 20.94
C MET A 1 2.51 -3.64 21.46
N GLY A 2 1.73 -4.71 21.21
CA GLY A 2 0.34 -4.79 21.69
C GLY A 2 -0.62 -3.79 21.02
N LEU A 3 -0.26 -3.35 19.81
CA LEU A 3 -0.99 -2.34 19.03
C LEU A 3 -1.41 -2.91 17.66
N GLY A 4 -1.39 -4.24 17.51
CA GLY A 4 -1.84 -4.88 16.28
C GLY A 4 -3.36 -4.80 16.14
N TYR A 5 -3.88 -5.04 14.94
CA TYR A 5 -5.33 -5.00 14.71
C TYR A 5 -6.11 -5.89 15.69
N GLU A 6 -5.64 -7.11 15.95
CA GLU A 6 -6.29 -8.04 16.89
C GLU A 6 -6.31 -7.52 18.34
N ASP A 7 -5.34 -6.69 18.73
CA ASP A 7 -5.31 -6.08 20.06
C ASP A 7 -6.30 -4.91 20.13
N ILE A 8 -6.32 -4.08 19.08
CA ILE A 8 -7.18 -2.89 19.03
C ILE A 8 -8.65 -3.26 18.81
N ASP A 9 -8.96 -4.30 18.04
CA ASP A 9 -10.34 -4.76 17.78
C ASP A 9 -11.06 -5.17 19.06
N LYS A 10 -10.33 -5.71 20.06
CA LYS A 10 -10.87 -6.06 21.39
C LYS A 10 -11.39 -4.84 22.16
N ILE A 11 -10.79 -3.67 21.96
CA ILE A 11 -11.15 -2.42 22.68
C ILE A 11 -11.98 -1.46 21.83
N ALA A 12 -11.86 -1.53 20.50
CA ALA A 12 -12.50 -0.63 19.56
C ALA A 12 -12.96 -1.40 18.30
N PRO A 13 -14.00 -2.25 18.37
CA PRO A 13 -14.45 -3.10 17.26
C PRO A 13 -15.05 -2.32 16.07
N HIS A 14 -15.20 -1.01 16.22
CA HIS A 14 -15.65 -0.09 15.19
C HIS A 14 -14.48 0.62 14.47
N ILE A 15 -13.22 0.30 14.80
CA ILE A 15 -12.06 0.97 14.22
C ILE A 15 -11.86 0.62 12.74
N VAL A 16 -11.47 1.61 11.95
CA VAL A 16 -10.90 1.37 10.63
C VAL A 16 -9.39 1.39 10.80
N TYR A 17 -8.75 0.22 10.78
CA TYR A 17 -7.31 0.08 11.00
C TYR A 17 -6.62 -0.14 9.65
N CYS A 18 -5.77 0.79 9.25
CA CYS A 18 -4.97 0.66 8.02
C CYS A 18 -3.51 0.36 8.35
N SER A 19 -3.01 -0.75 7.83
CA SER A 19 -1.58 -1.08 7.83
C SER A 19 -1.00 -0.81 6.44
N ILE A 20 0.16 -0.16 6.38
CA ILE A 20 0.90 0.08 5.16
C ILE A 20 2.24 -0.64 5.25
N THR A 21 2.52 -1.54 4.32
CA THR A 21 3.74 -2.36 4.28
C THR A 21 4.39 -2.33 2.90
N GLY A 22 5.61 -2.83 2.77
CA GLY A 22 6.26 -2.96 1.45
C GLY A 22 5.56 -3.93 0.50
N TYR A 23 5.24 -5.12 1.01
CA TYR A 23 4.88 -6.28 0.21
C TYR A 23 3.62 -7.01 0.69
N GLY A 24 2.89 -6.43 1.64
CA GLY A 24 1.71 -7.03 2.27
C GLY A 24 2.05 -7.81 3.55
N GLN A 25 1.02 -8.14 4.31
CA GLN A 25 1.19 -8.90 5.56
C GLN A 25 1.32 -10.42 5.36
N THR A 26 1.25 -10.90 4.13
CA THR A 26 1.30 -12.33 3.79
C THR A 26 2.35 -12.63 2.74
N GLY A 27 2.68 -13.91 2.57
CA GLY A 27 3.65 -14.35 1.57
C GLY A 27 5.12 -14.18 1.98
N PRO A 28 6.06 -14.60 1.10
CA PRO A 28 7.48 -14.74 1.44
C PRO A 28 8.22 -13.42 1.67
N LEU A 29 7.65 -12.30 1.21
CA LEU A 29 8.24 -10.96 1.35
C LEU A 29 7.68 -10.17 2.52
N SER A 30 6.70 -10.71 3.27
CA SER A 30 5.99 -10.00 4.36
C SER A 30 6.90 -9.47 5.47
N GLN A 31 8.05 -10.11 5.70
CA GLN A 31 9.03 -9.69 6.71
C GLN A 31 10.15 -8.81 6.15
N ARG A 32 10.14 -8.49 4.85
CA ARG A 32 11.15 -7.62 4.25
C ARG A 32 10.76 -6.15 4.40
N ALA A 33 11.75 -5.32 4.67
CA ALA A 33 11.56 -3.86 4.67
C ALA A 33 11.16 -3.38 3.27
N GLY A 34 10.11 -2.55 3.23
CA GLY A 34 9.61 -1.91 2.02
C GLY A 34 10.06 -0.47 1.92
N TYR A 35 10.63 -0.10 0.77
CA TYR A 35 10.96 1.27 0.44
C TYR A 35 10.54 1.55 -1.00
N ASP A 36 10.08 2.75 -1.29
CA ASP A 36 9.68 3.19 -2.64
C ASP A 36 10.70 2.82 -3.72
N ALA A 37 11.99 3.07 -3.49
CA ALA A 37 13.04 2.72 -4.45
C ALA A 37 13.07 1.21 -4.77
N VAL A 38 12.93 0.37 -3.76
CA VAL A 38 12.97 -1.08 -3.95
C VAL A 38 11.67 -1.57 -4.60
N ALA A 39 10.53 -1.03 -4.17
CA ALA A 39 9.23 -1.37 -4.71
C ALA A 39 9.11 -0.97 -6.19
N SER A 40 9.54 0.24 -6.55
CA SER A 40 9.54 0.74 -7.94
C SER A 40 10.50 -0.05 -8.86
N ALA A 41 11.62 -0.54 -8.33
CA ALA A 41 12.50 -1.44 -9.07
C ALA A 41 11.83 -2.80 -9.32
N ILE A 42 11.32 -3.44 -8.25
CA ILE A 42 10.72 -4.78 -8.32
C ILE A 42 9.44 -4.78 -9.17
N SER A 43 8.67 -3.69 -9.14
CA SER A 43 7.39 -3.61 -9.85
C SER A 43 7.53 -3.38 -11.35
N GLY A 44 8.74 -3.05 -11.85
CA GLY A 44 8.99 -2.69 -13.25
C GLY A 44 8.88 -1.20 -13.57
N LEU A 45 8.58 -0.32 -12.60
CA LEU A 45 8.42 1.11 -12.86
C LEU A 45 9.72 1.75 -13.36
N MET A 46 10.85 1.37 -12.78
CA MET A 46 12.16 1.86 -13.23
C MET A 46 12.48 1.41 -14.66
N ASN A 47 12.01 0.21 -15.06
CA ASN A 47 12.26 -0.33 -16.40
C ASN A 47 11.54 0.45 -17.50
N ILE A 48 10.44 1.14 -17.18
CA ILE A 48 9.68 1.98 -18.12
C ILE A 48 9.99 3.48 -17.95
N THR A 49 10.98 3.83 -17.13
CA THR A 49 11.35 5.21 -16.81
C THR A 49 12.78 5.47 -17.26
N GLY A 50 12.95 6.45 -18.15
CA GLY A 50 14.27 6.83 -18.68
C GLY A 50 14.31 6.82 -20.21
N PRO A 51 15.51 6.99 -20.80
CA PRO A 51 15.73 6.84 -22.24
C PRO A 51 15.47 5.40 -22.71
N GLU A 52 15.03 5.23 -23.96
CA GLU A 52 14.70 3.90 -24.55
C GLU A 52 15.89 2.93 -24.54
N ASP A 53 17.09 3.41 -24.88
CA ASP A 53 18.33 2.62 -24.87
C ASP A 53 19.20 2.90 -23.62
N GLY A 54 18.59 3.40 -22.54
CA GLY A 54 19.26 3.77 -21.29
C GLY A 54 19.12 2.74 -20.18
N ASP A 55 19.90 2.91 -19.12
CA ASP A 55 19.71 2.15 -17.87
C ASP A 55 18.38 2.52 -17.21
N PRO A 56 17.72 1.58 -16.50
CA PRO A 56 16.51 1.87 -15.72
C PRO A 56 16.71 3.03 -14.75
N VAL A 57 15.84 4.04 -14.84
CA VAL A 57 15.96 5.27 -14.03
C VAL A 57 14.89 5.28 -12.95
N ARG A 58 15.27 5.66 -11.73
CA ARG A 58 14.31 5.94 -10.68
C ARG A 58 13.55 7.24 -10.99
N PRO A 59 12.21 7.27 -10.89
CA PRO A 59 11.47 8.52 -10.94
C PRO A 59 11.98 9.54 -9.91
N GLY A 60 11.97 10.82 -10.25
CA GLY A 60 12.46 11.89 -9.36
C GLY A 60 11.63 12.10 -8.09
N VAL A 61 10.46 11.46 -8.00
CA VAL A 61 9.55 11.50 -6.85
C VAL A 61 9.18 10.08 -6.43
N ALA A 62 8.81 9.91 -5.16
CA ALA A 62 8.39 8.62 -4.59
C ALA A 62 6.99 8.23 -5.07
N MET A 63 6.88 7.87 -6.36
CA MET A 63 5.61 7.58 -7.03
C MET A 63 4.85 6.43 -6.35
N THR A 64 5.57 5.41 -5.87
CA THR A 64 4.94 4.26 -5.22
C THR A 64 4.36 4.66 -3.87
N ASP A 65 5.08 5.47 -3.09
CA ASP A 65 4.56 5.99 -1.81
C ASP A 65 3.32 6.87 -2.02
N LEU A 66 3.35 7.75 -3.03
CA LEU A 66 2.22 8.63 -3.35
C LEU A 66 0.97 7.84 -3.78
N ALA A 67 1.14 6.86 -4.67
CA ALA A 67 0.05 5.99 -5.10
C ALA A 67 -0.52 5.19 -3.93
N THR A 68 0.36 4.60 -3.10
CA THR A 68 -0.05 3.85 -1.90
C THR A 68 -0.84 4.73 -0.94
N GLY A 69 -0.39 5.97 -0.70
CA GLY A 69 -1.11 6.94 0.12
C GLY A 69 -2.50 7.25 -0.42
N LEU A 70 -2.64 7.43 -1.73
CA LEU A 70 -3.94 7.70 -2.36
C LEU A 70 -4.88 6.51 -2.28
N TYR A 71 -4.38 5.29 -2.50
CA TYR A 71 -5.17 4.07 -2.35
C TYR A 71 -5.58 3.83 -0.89
N ALA A 72 -4.66 4.03 0.06
CA ALA A 72 -4.95 3.91 1.49
C ALA A 72 -6.02 4.92 1.92
N TYR A 73 -5.92 6.18 1.46
CA TYR A 73 -6.95 7.19 1.69
C TYR A 73 -8.32 6.74 1.17
N GLY A 74 -8.40 6.26 -0.08
CA GLY A 74 -9.65 5.76 -0.66
C GLY A 74 -10.22 4.57 0.11
N ALA A 75 -9.37 3.63 0.52
CA ALA A 75 -9.77 2.47 1.31
C ALA A 75 -10.27 2.86 2.70
N ILE A 76 -9.61 3.82 3.36
CA ILE A 76 -10.06 4.36 4.66
C ILE A 76 -11.41 5.04 4.52
N MET A 77 -11.61 5.87 3.48
CA MET A 77 -12.90 6.52 3.21
C MET A 77 -14.02 5.50 2.98
N ALA A 78 -13.77 4.46 2.17
CA ALA A 78 -14.71 3.36 1.98
C ALA A 78 -15.01 2.63 3.30
N GLY A 79 -13.98 2.42 4.12
CA GLY A 79 -14.09 1.83 5.44
C GLY A 79 -14.94 2.65 6.41
N LEU A 80 -14.79 3.97 6.40
CA LEU A 80 -15.63 4.88 7.19
C LEU A 80 -17.09 4.84 6.77
N ILE A 81 -17.38 4.75 5.46
CA ILE A 81 -18.74 4.57 4.94
C ILE A 81 -19.33 3.23 5.41
N GLN A 82 -18.56 2.14 5.36
CA GLN A 82 -18.99 0.84 5.88
C GLN A 82 -19.30 0.90 7.37
N ARG A 83 -18.41 1.53 8.16
CA ARG A 83 -18.61 1.74 9.59
C ARG A 83 -19.88 2.54 9.86
N TYR A 84 -20.13 3.60 9.10
CA TYR A 84 -21.34 4.39 9.23
C TYR A 84 -22.62 3.56 8.99
N LYS A 85 -22.60 2.68 7.98
CA LYS A 85 -23.76 1.85 7.62
C LYS A 85 -24.00 0.67 8.56
N THR A 86 -22.94 0.09 9.13
CA THR A 86 -23.01 -1.21 9.83
C THR A 86 -22.65 -1.13 11.31
N GLY A 87 -22.04 -0.02 11.76
CA GLY A 87 -21.44 0.12 13.08
C GLY A 87 -20.11 -0.63 13.26
N LYS A 88 -19.66 -1.42 12.26
CA LYS A 88 -18.46 -2.26 12.36
C LYS A 88 -17.26 -1.67 11.63
N GLY A 89 -16.10 -1.85 12.24
CA GLY A 89 -14.80 -1.52 11.67
C GLY A 89 -14.36 -2.52 10.61
N LEU A 90 -13.10 -2.35 10.18
CA LEU A 90 -12.40 -3.30 9.31
C LEU A 90 -10.90 -3.09 9.40
N PHE A 91 -10.18 -4.13 9.00
CA PHE A 91 -8.75 -4.08 8.75
C PHE A 91 -8.47 -3.85 7.27
N ILE A 92 -7.54 -2.94 6.96
CA ILE A 92 -7.08 -2.63 5.62
C ILE A 92 -5.59 -2.98 5.54
N ASP A 93 -5.24 -3.96 4.71
CA ASP A 93 -3.85 -4.26 4.33
C ASP A 93 -3.53 -3.55 3.02
N CYS A 94 -2.76 -2.47 3.10
CA CYS A 94 -2.28 -1.74 1.93
C CYS A 94 -0.77 -1.98 1.81
N ASN A 95 -0.27 -2.12 0.58
CA ASN A 95 1.16 -2.30 0.37
C ASN A 95 1.67 -1.66 -0.92
N LEU A 96 2.93 -1.25 -0.86
CA LEU A 96 3.61 -0.51 -1.93
C LEU A 96 3.56 -1.30 -3.25
N LEU A 97 3.91 -2.58 -3.23
CA LEU A 97 3.99 -3.39 -4.45
C LEU A 97 2.63 -3.52 -5.15
N SER A 98 1.55 -3.82 -4.42
CA SER A 98 0.21 -3.94 -4.98
C SER A 98 -0.34 -2.60 -5.47
N SER A 99 -0.03 -1.50 -4.78
CA SER A 99 -0.44 -0.15 -5.21
C SER A 99 0.28 0.32 -6.49
N GLN A 100 1.43 -0.26 -6.80
CA GLN A 100 2.25 0.11 -7.94
C GLN A 100 1.80 -0.57 -9.26
N VAL A 101 1.12 -1.72 -9.19
CA VAL A 101 0.68 -2.44 -10.40
C VAL A 101 -0.36 -1.64 -11.21
N PRO A 102 -1.44 -1.09 -10.61
CA PRO A 102 -2.48 -0.41 -11.38
C PRO A 102 -2.02 0.87 -12.08
N ILE A 103 -1.06 1.59 -11.51
CA ILE A 103 -0.58 2.86 -12.06
C ILE A 103 0.38 2.68 -13.25
N GLN A 104 0.80 1.43 -13.54
CA GLN A 104 1.63 1.07 -14.69
C GLN A 104 0.80 0.60 -15.88
N ILE A 105 -0.53 0.51 -15.76
CA ILE A 105 -1.39 0.10 -16.86
C ILE A 105 -1.59 1.30 -17.79
N THR A 106 -0.89 1.27 -18.92
CA THR A 106 -1.10 2.20 -20.04
C THR A 106 -2.19 1.64 -20.94
N PHE A 107 -3.22 2.43 -21.25
CA PHE A 107 -4.21 2.12 -22.30
C PHE A 107 -3.68 2.45 -23.69
#